data_AF-A0AA88LFY7-F1
#
_entry.id   AF-A0AA88LFY7-F1
#
_cell.length_a   1.000
_cell.length_b   1.000
_cell.length_c   1.000
_cell.angle_alpha   90.00
_cell.angle_beta   90.00
_cell.angle_gamma   90.00
#
_symmetry.space_group_name_H-M   'P 1'
#
loop_
_entity.id
_entity.type
_entity.pdbx_description
1 polymer ?
#
loop_
_entity_poly.entity_id
_entity_poly.type
_entity_poly.pdbx_seq_one_letter_code
_entity_poly.pdbx_strand_id
1 'polypeptide(L)'
;MFGNRFNHCDVKAFRSTATRVDGTVAEIEVVFNEANTTADLPTNALVVQTFVLAVNDSSNNFTVAINPNNVQVISSPVTDPNTVSTAAPTTTVTTTAATSATVAPTTAAITTTLVTFRSRLDKFTNDLNDPSSEPFIKRSANITTQLQPRYQNAFPSSFKDLNVVGYRNGSIYNDLKLAFVGTSVPNNTQIAHVLMNAAPYVTGFDIEAISILVNGIPSSGVTYKISVMTAFFLVLLSWLLSNQQ
;
A
#
# COMPACT_ATOMS: atom_id res chain seq x y z
N MET A 1 6.06 6.78 20.08
CA MET A 1 7.15 5.81 20.32
C MET A 1 7.22 5.51 21.82
N PHE A 2 7.48 4.26 22.20
CA PHE A 2 7.32 3.76 23.59
C PHE A 2 8.31 4.35 24.62
N GLY A 3 9.35 5.06 24.18
CA GLY A 3 10.29 5.77 25.05
C GLY A 3 10.97 4.83 26.05
N ASN A 4 11.18 5.30 27.28
CA ASN A 4 11.83 4.56 28.36
C ASN A 4 11.05 3.32 28.85
N ARG A 5 9.88 3.01 28.28
CA ARG A 5 9.15 1.77 28.57
C ARG A 5 9.61 0.60 27.71
N PHE A 6 10.23 0.86 26.56
CA PHE A 6 10.79 -0.17 25.69
C PHE A 6 12.12 -0.68 26.26
N ASN A 7 12.32 -2.00 26.24
CA ASN A 7 13.60 -2.62 26.59
C ASN A 7 14.33 -3.10 25.33
N HIS A 8 13.80 -4.14 24.66
CA HIS A 8 14.37 -4.72 23.44
C HIS A 8 13.32 -5.48 22.62
N CYS A 9 13.72 -5.92 21.43
CA CYS A 9 12.97 -6.87 20.60
C CYS A 9 13.86 -8.08 20.29
N ASP A 10 13.27 -9.27 20.28
CA ASP A 10 13.94 -10.50 19.88
C ASP A 10 13.19 -11.18 18.73
N VAL A 11 13.91 -11.63 17.71
CA VAL A 11 13.33 -12.51 16.68
C VAL A 11 13.31 -13.94 17.23
N LYS A 12 12.11 -14.53 17.34
CA LYS A 12 11.93 -15.88 17.87
C LYS A 12 11.99 -16.94 16.78
N ALA A 13 11.46 -16.63 15.60
CA ALA A 13 11.46 -17.55 14.47
C ALA A 13 11.26 -16.83 13.13
N PHE A 14 11.74 -17.45 12.05
CA PHE A 14 11.30 -17.19 10.69
C PHE A 14 10.57 -18.41 10.15
N ARG A 15 9.40 -18.23 9.55
CA ARG A 15 8.61 -19.31 8.96
C ARG A 15 8.38 -19.02 7.47
N SER A 16 8.48 -20.06 6.65
CA SER A 16 8.06 -19.99 5.26
C SER A 16 6.54 -20.03 5.16
N THR A 17 5.97 -19.20 4.30
CA THR A 17 4.61 -19.41 3.79
C THR A 17 4.63 -20.57 2.79
N ALA A 18 3.47 -21.19 2.52
CA ALA A 18 3.35 -22.50 1.85
C ALA A 18 4.05 -22.63 0.48
N THR A 19 4.46 -21.52 -0.16
CA THR A 19 5.38 -21.53 -1.28
C THR A 19 6.49 -20.48 -1.06
N ARG A 20 7.74 -20.77 -1.48
CA ARG A 20 8.90 -19.86 -1.37
C ARG A 20 8.72 -18.50 -2.09
N VAL A 21 7.59 -18.30 -2.77
CA VAL A 21 7.23 -17.11 -3.54
C VAL A 21 6.37 -16.13 -2.70
N ASP A 22 5.77 -16.58 -1.60
CA ASP A 22 4.77 -15.82 -0.82
C ASP A 22 5.33 -15.11 0.44
N GLY A 23 6.66 -14.95 0.57
CA GLY A 23 7.29 -14.18 1.64
C GLY A 23 7.71 -14.98 2.89
N THR A 24 8.27 -14.29 3.89
CA THR A 24 8.75 -14.87 5.16
C THR A 24 7.99 -14.24 6.32
N VAL A 25 7.47 -15.06 7.23
CA VAL A 25 6.87 -14.60 8.49
C VAL A 25 7.95 -14.53 9.55
N ALA A 26 8.12 -13.37 10.19
CA ALA A 26 8.99 -13.20 11.35
C ALA A 26 8.13 -13.13 12.63
N GLU A 27 8.40 -14.02 13.58
CA GLU A 27 7.84 -13.93 14.93
C GLU A 27 8.80 -13.10 15.79
N ILE A 28 8.32 -11.97 16.32
CA ILE A 28 9.10 -11.03 17.11
C ILE A 28 8.48 -10.93 18.50
N GLU A 29 9.30 -11.12 19.53
CA GLU A 29 8.97 -10.79 20.90
C GLU A 29 9.38 -9.35 21.18
N VAL A 30 8.48 -8.58 21.79
CA VAL A 30 8.69 -7.17 22.14
C VAL A 30 8.68 -7.07 23.65
N VAL A 31 9.80 -6.69 24.24
CA VAL A 31 9.98 -6.65 25.69
C VAL A 31 9.94 -5.21 26.18
N PHE A 32 9.05 -4.96 27.13
CA PHE A 32 8.96 -3.69 27.86
C PHE A 32 9.72 -3.81 29.19
N ASN A 33 10.19 -2.69 29.73
CA ASN A 33 10.81 -2.64 31.05
C ASN A 33 9.82 -3.08 32.14
N GLU A 34 10.34 -3.58 33.27
CA GLU A 34 9.55 -4.13 34.36
C GLU A 34 8.35 -3.24 34.70
N ALA A 35 7.16 -3.80 34.50
CA ALA A 35 5.88 -3.20 34.85
C ALA A 35 5.44 -3.77 36.20
N ASN A 36 5.00 -2.91 37.11
CA ASN A 36 4.50 -3.37 38.41
C ASN A 36 3.19 -4.17 38.26
N THR A 37 2.41 -3.89 37.21
CA THR A 37 1.19 -4.59 36.85
C THR A 37 0.99 -4.65 35.32
N THR A 38 0.14 -5.55 34.83
CA THR A 38 -0.23 -5.62 33.40
C THR A 38 -0.95 -4.38 32.90
N ALA A 39 -1.50 -3.53 33.78
CA ALA A 39 -2.12 -2.25 33.43
C ALA A 39 -1.09 -1.17 33.03
N ASP A 40 0.18 -1.34 33.43
CA ASP A 40 1.26 -0.40 33.08
C ASP A 40 1.89 -0.71 31.71
N LEU A 41 1.53 -1.86 31.11
CA LEU A 41 1.98 -2.27 29.78
C LEU A 41 1.17 -1.58 28.67
N PRO A 42 1.77 -1.28 27.51
CA PRO A 42 1.02 -0.81 26.34
C PRO A 42 -0.04 -1.83 25.90
N THR A 43 -1.20 -1.35 25.44
CA THR A 43 -2.24 -2.22 24.87
C THR A 43 -1.75 -2.88 23.58
N ASN A 44 -2.31 -4.05 23.24
CA ASN A 44 -1.89 -4.79 22.05
C ASN A 44 -2.16 -3.96 20.78
N ALA A 45 -3.28 -3.23 20.75
CA ALA A 45 -3.62 -2.31 19.67
C ALA A 45 -2.56 -1.21 19.47
N LEU A 46 -2.03 -0.65 20.56
CA LEU A 46 -1.00 0.39 20.48
C LEU A 46 0.35 -0.17 20.01
N VAL A 47 0.70 -1.39 20.40
CA VAL A 47 1.89 -2.11 19.90
C VAL A 47 1.79 -2.33 18.39
N VAL A 48 0.68 -2.90 17.90
CA VAL A 48 0.44 -3.11 16.46
C VAL A 48 0.51 -1.80 15.70
N GLN A 49 -0.19 -0.76 16.18
CA GLN A 49 -0.21 0.54 15.52
C GLN A 49 1.20 1.14 15.41
N THR A 50 2.04 0.97 16.44
CA THR A 50 3.42 1.49 16.41
C THR A 50 4.27 0.78 15.37
N PHE A 51 4.16 -0.54 15.24
CA PHE A 51 4.84 -1.29 14.17
C PHE A 51 4.35 -0.87 12.79
N VAL A 52 3.03 -0.73 12.61
CA VAL A 52 2.42 -0.28 11.37
C VAL A 52 2.91 1.13 10.98
N LEU A 53 3.00 2.05 11.94
CA LEU A 53 3.53 3.39 11.69
C LEU A 53 5.01 3.36 11.30
N ALA A 54 5.83 2.57 11.99
CA ALA A 54 7.26 2.45 11.68
C ALA A 54 7.53 1.83 10.30
N VAL A 55 6.74 0.83 9.91
CA VAL A 55 6.82 0.19 8.58
C VAL A 55 6.38 1.15 7.46
N ASN A 56 5.42 2.03 7.75
CA ASN A 56 4.91 3.00 6.77
C ASN A 56 5.67 4.34 6.77
N ASP A 57 6.62 4.53 7.68
CA ASP A 57 7.42 5.76 7.77
C ASP A 57 8.35 5.86 6.54
N SER A 58 8.23 6.90 5.72
CA SER A 58 9.08 7.10 4.54
C SER A 58 10.56 7.31 4.86
N SER A 59 10.91 7.57 6.11
CA SER A 59 12.29 7.69 6.60
C SER A 59 12.85 6.38 7.16
N ASN A 60 12.09 5.29 7.12
CA ASN A 60 12.59 3.99 7.54
C ASN A 60 13.76 3.54 6.65
N ASN A 61 14.76 2.89 7.26
CA ASN A 61 15.93 2.34 6.58
C ASN A 61 15.83 0.81 6.42
N PHE A 62 14.62 0.26 6.34
CA PHE A 62 14.44 -1.20 6.25
C PHE A 62 14.87 -1.71 4.87
N THR A 63 15.75 -2.70 4.87
CA THR A 63 16.19 -3.39 3.64
C THR A 63 15.24 -4.51 3.23
N VAL A 64 14.19 -4.76 4.01
CA VAL A 64 13.19 -5.81 3.81
C VAL A 64 11.80 -5.18 3.76
N ALA A 65 10.99 -5.57 2.77
CA ALA A 65 9.60 -5.14 2.68
C ALA A 65 8.74 -5.88 3.72
N ILE A 66 8.08 -5.13 4.60
CA ILE A 66 7.16 -5.65 5.62
C ILE A 66 5.74 -5.25 5.21
N ASN A 67 4.80 -6.20 5.20
CA ASN A 67 3.39 -5.90 4.99
C ASN A 67 2.73 -5.51 6.33
N PRO A 68 2.33 -4.24 6.53
CA PRO A 68 1.75 -3.79 7.80
C PRO A 68 0.42 -4.46 8.14
N ASN A 69 -0.32 -4.99 7.15
CA ASN A 69 -1.59 -5.68 7.37
C ASN A 69 -1.43 -7.09 7.96
N ASN A 70 -0.21 -7.62 7.95
CA ASN A 70 0.10 -8.95 8.49
C ASN A 70 0.69 -8.87 9.90
N VAL A 71 0.81 -7.66 10.46
CA VAL A 71 1.27 -7.45 11.85
C VAL A 71 0.13 -7.80 12.80
N GLN A 72 0.33 -8.83 13.60
CA GLN A 72 -0.64 -9.30 14.60
C GLN A 72 0.07 -9.71 15.88
N VAL A 73 -0.60 -9.52 17.02
CA VAL A 73 -0.12 -10.02 18.32
C VAL A 73 -0.56 -11.47 18.45
N ILE A 74 0.40 -12.39 18.55
CA ILE A 74 0.16 -13.83 18.68
C ILE A 74 0.10 -14.30 20.15
N SER A 75 0.65 -13.51 21.08
CA SER A 75 0.62 -13.76 22.51
C SER A 75 0.89 -12.47 23.28
N SER A 76 0.19 -12.23 24.39
CA SER A 76 0.39 -11.06 25.26
C SER A 76 -0.17 -11.31 26.67
N PRO A 77 0.46 -10.77 27.73
CA PRO A 77 -0.09 -10.78 29.08
C PRO A 77 -1.19 -9.72 29.29
N VAL A 78 -1.42 -8.82 28.32
CA VAL A 78 -2.47 -7.80 28.37
C VAL A 78 -3.75 -8.36 27.75
N THR A 79 -4.78 -8.54 28.57
CA THR A 79 -6.12 -8.92 28.13
C THR A 79 -6.83 -7.69 27.54
N ASP A 80 -6.75 -7.52 26.23
CA ASP A 80 -7.64 -6.57 25.53
C ASP A 80 -9.04 -7.21 25.41
N PRO A 81 -10.13 -6.48 25.70
CA PRO A 81 -11.45 -6.90 25.28
C PRO A 81 -11.51 -6.71 23.76
N ASN A 82 -11.06 -7.71 22.99
CA ASN A 82 -11.54 -8.11 21.65
C ASN A 82 -10.46 -8.91 20.89
N THR A 83 -10.58 -10.24 20.92
CA THR A 83 -9.99 -11.14 19.91
C THR A 83 -11.10 -11.99 19.28
N VAL A 84 -11.50 -11.60 18.07
CA VAL A 84 -12.20 -12.31 16.97
C VAL A 84 -13.52 -13.05 17.27
N SER A 85 -14.66 -12.49 16.81
CA SER A 85 -15.74 -13.24 16.12
C SER A 85 -16.81 -12.29 15.55
N THR A 86 -17.27 -12.60 14.34
CA THR A 86 -18.37 -11.97 13.60
C THR A 86 -19.70 -12.09 14.37
N ALA A 87 -20.24 -10.98 14.86
CA ALA A 87 -21.67 -10.80 15.14
C ALA A 87 -22.00 -9.30 15.28
N ALA A 88 -23.03 -8.85 14.57
CA ALA A 88 -23.56 -7.48 14.70
C ALA A 88 -24.15 -7.25 16.10
N PRO A 89 -23.99 -6.05 16.71
CA PRO A 89 -24.82 -5.66 17.82
C PRO A 89 -25.90 -4.68 17.33
N THR A 90 -27.15 -5.13 17.40
CA THR A 90 -28.32 -4.26 17.54
C THR A 90 -28.47 -3.98 19.03
N THR A 91 -28.36 -2.74 19.51
CA THR A 91 -29.08 -2.26 20.71
C THR A 91 -29.16 -0.73 20.73
N THR A 92 -30.38 -0.31 21.05
CA THR A 92 -30.96 1.00 21.39
C THR A 92 -30.06 1.98 22.13
N VAL A 93 -30.04 3.23 21.65
CA VAL A 93 -29.37 4.38 22.28
C VAL A 93 -30.36 5.14 23.15
N THR A 94 -30.06 5.32 24.43
CA THR A 94 -30.74 6.28 25.30
C THR A 94 -30.05 7.64 25.15
N THR A 95 -30.80 8.63 24.68
CA THR A 95 -30.35 9.99 24.40
C THR A 95 -30.09 10.80 25.67
N THR A 96 -28.90 11.37 25.79
CA THR A 96 -28.65 12.60 26.57
C THR A 96 -28.10 13.65 25.60
N ALA A 97 -28.80 14.79 25.50
CA ALA A 97 -28.48 15.85 24.55
C ALA A 97 -27.19 16.60 24.96
N ALA A 98 -26.14 16.46 24.14
CA ALA A 98 -25.02 17.39 24.13
C ALA A 98 -25.24 18.40 22.99
N THR A 99 -25.27 19.68 23.33
CA THR A 99 -25.42 20.79 22.39
C THR A 99 -24.18 20.86 21.52
N SER A 100 -24.22 20.26 20.32
CA SER A 100 -23.17 20.36 19.31
C SER A 100 -23.29 21.69 18.58
N ALA A 101 -22.27 22.53 18.67
CA ALA A 101 -22.14 23.70 17.83
C ALA A 101 -21.96 23.24 16.37
N THR A 102 -22.94 23.53 15.53
CA THR A 102 -22.89 23.25 14.09
C THR A 102 -21.83 24.14 13.44
N VAL A 103 -20.63 23.59 13.23
CA VAL A 103 -19.63 24.18 12.34
C VAL A 103 -20.13 23.97 10.91
N ALA A 104 -20.19 25.04 10.11
CA ALA A 104 -20.57 24.97 8.71
C ALA A 104 -19.68 23.96 7.95
N PRO A 105 -20.23 23.14 7.04
CA PRO A 105 -19.44 22.15 6.31
C PRO A 105 -18.42 22.87 5.43
N THR A 106 -17.14 22.75 5.80
CA THR A 106 -16.05 23.17 4.91
C THR A 106 -15.87 22.06 3.89
N THR A 107 -16.13 22.32 2.61
CA THR A 107 -15.94 21.33 1.55
C THR A 107 -14.45 21.07 1.39
N ALA A 108 -13.99 19.88 1.76
CA ALA A 108 -12.60 19.50 1.60
C ALA A 108 -12.24 19.39 0.10
N ALA A 109 -11.07 19.92 -0.27
CA ALA A 109 -10.57 19.86 -1.65
C ALA A 109 -10.36 18.40 -2.10
N ILE A 110 -10.57 18.14 -3.40
CA ILE A 110 -10.33 16.82 -4.02
C ILE A 110 -9.12 16.93 -4.93
N THR A 111 -8.13 16.06 -4.72
CA THR A 111 -6.97 15.91 -5.61
C THR A 111 -7.11 14.66 -6.45
N THR A 112 -6.79 14.76 -7.74
CA THR A 112 -6.84 13.62 -8.68
C THR A 112 -5.44 13.17 -9.07
N THR A 113 -5.21 11.87 -9.04
CA THR A 113 -3.97 11.24 -9.52
C THR A 113 -4.25 10.33 -10.71
N LEU A 114 -3.47 10.48 -11.77
CA LEU A 114 -3.55 9.61 -12.95
C LEU A 114 -2.70 8.36 -12.72
N VAL A 115 -3.25 7.19 -13.04
CA VAL A 115 -2.54 5.92 -12.95
C VAL A 115 -2.71 5.17 -14.26
N THR A 116 -1.63 4.56 -14.74
CA THR A 116 -1.64 3.71 -15.93
C THR A 116 -0.95 2.39 -15.61
N PHE A 117 -1.49 1.27 -16.11
CA PHE A 117 -0.78 -0.01 -16.13
C PHE A 117 -1.22 -0.86 -17.34
N ARG A 118 -0.36 -1.77 -17.76
CA ARG A 118 -0.59 -2.69 -18.88
C ARG A 118 -1.09 -4.05 -18.38
N SER A 119 -2.08 -4.58 -19.07
CA SER A 119 -2.52 -5.98 -19.03
C SER A 119 -2.01 -6.69 -20.29
N ARG A 120 -1.32 -7.81 -20.15
CA ARG A 120 -0.70 -8.60 -21.22
C ARG A 120 -1.54 -9.79 -21.69
N LEU A 121 -2.47 -10.28 -20.86
CA LEU A 121 -3.27 -11.47 -21.18
C LEU A 121 -4.33 -11.16 -22.25
N ASP A 122 -4.92 -9.98 -22.20
CA ASP A 122 -5.95 -9.54 -23.14
C ASP A 122 -5.38 -8.66 -24.27
N LYS A 123 -6.05 -8.72 -25.43
CA LYS A 123 -5.75 -7.87 -26.59
C LYS A 123 -6.73 -6.69 -26.65
N PHE A 124 -6.20 -5.54 -27.05
CA PHE A 124 -7.00 -4.37 -27.32
C PHE A 124 -7.93 -4.60 -28.53
N THR A 125 -9.20 -4.20 -28.41
CA THR A 125 -10.19 -4.19 -29.50
C THR A 125 -10.73 -2.78 -29.69
N ASN A 126 -11.28 -2.47 -30.87
CA ASN A 126 -11.80 -1.14 -31.16
C ASN A 126 -12.95 -0.72 -30.23
N ASP A 127 -13.73 -1.66 -29.71
CA ASP A 127 -14.82 -1.40 -28.78
C ASP A 127 -14.30 -0.75 -27.47
N LEU A 128 -13.04 -0.98 -27.09
CA LEU A 128 -12.43 -0.33 -25.93
C LEU A 128 -12.12 1.16 -26.14
N ASN A 129 -12.32 1.71 -27.34
CA ASN A 129 -12.31 3.16 -27.57
C ASN A 129 -13.66 3.83 -27.30
N ASP A 130 -14.74 3.06 -27.16
CA ASP A 130 -16.08 3.58 -26.93
C ASP A 130 -16.50 3.33 -25.48
N PRO A 131 -16.57 4.37 -24.63
CA PRO A 131 -16.99 4.25 -23.23
C PRO A 131 -18.39 3.67 -23.02
N SER A 132 -19.24 3.69 -24.05
CA SER A 132 -20.61 3.15 -24.00
C SER A 132 -20.68 1.68 -24.45
N SER A 133 -19.60 1.11 -24.98
CA SER A 133 -19.57 -0.26 -25.45
C SER A 133 -19.62 -1.26 -24.29
N GLU A 134 -20.22 -2.42 -24.54
CA GLU A 134 -20.27 -3.50 -23.56
C GLU A 134 -18.88 -3.98 -23.11
N PRO A 135 -17.87 -4.16 -24.00
CA PRO A 135 -16.50 -4.50 -23.59
C PRO A 135 -15.86 -3.45 -22.68
N PHE A 136 -16.04 -2.15 -22.98
CA PHE A 136 -15.51 -1.07 -22.14
C PHE A 136 -16.13 -1.09 -20.75
N ILE A 137 -17.46 -1.17 -20.67
CA ILE A 137 -18.21 -1.14 -19.41
C ILE A 137 -17.85 -2.35 -18.55
N LYS A 138 -17.87 -3.56 -19.12
CA LYS A 138 -17.52 -4.80 -18.40
C LYS A 138 -16.10 -4.77 -17.86
N ARG A 139 -15.13 -4.35 -18.67
CA ARG A 139 -13.74 -4.27 -18.24
C ARG A 139 -13.56 -3.23 -17.14
N SER A 140 -14.16 -2.06 -17.29
CA SER A 140 -14.07 -0.97 -16.31
C SER A 140 -14.65 -1.38 -14.97
N ALA A 141 -15.84 -2.01 -14.99
CA ALA A 141 -16.45 -2.57 -13.80
C ALA A 141 -15.57 -3.65 -13.13
N ASN A 142 -14.94 -4.52 -13.93
CA ASN A 142 -14.04 -5.56 -13.41
C ASN A 142 -12.81 -4.97 -12.70
N ILE A 143 -12.15 -3.98 -13.33
CA ILE A 143 -11.00 -3.28 -12.76
C ILE A 143 -11.41 -2.53 -11.49
N THR A 144 -12.47 -1.73 -11.55
CA THR A 144 -12.92 -0.93 -10.40
C THR A 144 -13.31 -1.82 -9.22
N THR A 145 -14.07 -2.90 -9.44
CA THR A 145 -14.52 -3.81 -8.38
C THR A 145 -13.35 -4.45 -7.62
N GLN A 146 -12.25 -4.75 -8.32
CA GLN A 146 -11.10 -5.42 -7.70
C GLN A 146 -10.06 -4.45 -7.12
N LEU A 147 -9.92 -3.23 -7.68
CA LEU A 147 -8.88 -2.28 -7.24
C LEU A 147 -9.39 -1.22 -6.26
N GLN A 148 -10.64 -0.76 -6.38
CA GLN A 148 -11.21 0.22 -5.46
C GLN A 148 -11.11 -0.20 -3.98
N PRO A 149 -11.51 -1.43 -3.56
CA PRO A 149 -11.35 -1.83 -2.16
C PRO A 149 -9.88 -1.90 -1.72
N ARG A 150 -8.94 -2.15 -2.63
CA ARG A 150 -7.51 -2.15 -2.32
C ARG A 150 -7.01 -0.74 -2.00
N TYR A 151 -7.44 0.25 -2.77
CA TYR A 151 -7.12 1.66 -2.51
C TYR A 151 -7.84 2.22 -1.27
N GLN A 152 -9.09 1.82 -1.03
CA GLN A 152 -9.81 2.15 0.20
C GLN A 152 -9.08 1.61 1.44
N ASN A 153 -8.61 0.36 1.39
CA ASN A 153 -7.87 -0.24 2.49
C ASN A 153 -6.48 0.38 2.69
N ALA A 154 -5.80 0.74 1.60
CA ALA A 154 -4.48 1.38 1.68
C ALA A 154 -4.55 2.83 2.18
N PHE A 155 -5.64 3.54 1.88
CA PHE A 155 -5.78 4.97 2.13
C PHE A 155 -7.18 5.31 2.72
N PRO A 156 -7.56 4.76 3.89
CA PRO A 156 -8.93 4.79 4.39
C PRO A 156 -9.46 6.19 4.74
N SER A 157 -8.58 7.14 5.06
CA SER A 157 -8.95 8.50 5.43
C SER A 157 -8.93 9.50 4.28
N SER A 158 -8.32 9.15 3.14
CA SER A 158 -8.12 10.08 2.03
C SER A 158 -8.68 9.57 0.71
N PHE A 159 -8.71 8.26 0.44
CA PHE A 159 -9.24 7.76 -0.83
C PHE A 159 -10.75 7.99 -0.95
N LYS A 160 -11.14 8.60 -2.06
CA LYS A 160 -12.53 8.92 -2.40
C LYS A 160 -13.08 7.95 -3.42
N ASP A 161 -12.36 7.79 -4.54
CA ASP A 161 -12.90 7.15 -5.73
C ASP A 161 -11.82 6.66 -6.70
N LEU A 162 -12.16 5.65 -7.50
CA LEU A 162 -11.36 5.15 -8.63
C LEU A 162 -12.25 5.06 -9.86
N ASN A 163 -11.86 5.77 -10.91
CA ASN A 163 -12.55 5.75 -12.19
C ASN A 163 -11.62 5.32 -13.33
N VAL A 164 -12.04 4.35 -14.13
CA VAL A 164 -11.33 4.00 -15.36
C VAL A 164 -11.73 5.00 -16.44
N VAL A 165 -10.74 5.67 -17.05
CA VAL A 165 -10.97 6.77 -18.01
C VAL A 165 -10.70 6.39 -19.45
N GLY A 166 -10.02 5.27 -19.69
CA GLY A 166 -9.75 4.84 -21.05
C GLY A 166 -8.83 3.64 -21.14
N TYR A 167 -8.68 3.17 -22.37
CA TYR A 167 -7.78 2.09 -22.74
C TYR A 167 -6.93 2.49 -23.95
N ARG A 168 -5.70 1.96 -24.06
CA ARG A 168 -4.84 2.20 -25.22
C ARG A 168 -4.19 0.90 -25.72
N ASN A 169 -3.88 0.88 -27.02
CA ASN A 169 -3.26 -0.26 -27.72
C ASN A 169 -1.80 -0.51 -27.29
N GLY A 170 -1.34 -1.75 -27.48
CA GLY A 170 -0.02 -2.27 -27.07
C GLY A 170 -0.17 -3.38 -26.02
N SER A 171 -1.01 -4.39 -26.25
CA SER A 171 -1.84 -5.00 -25.18
C SER A 171 -2.75 -3.94 -24.55
N ILE A 172 -3.51 -4.23 -23.49
CA ILE A 172 -4.43 -3.21 -22.95
C ILE A 172 -3.69 -2.37 -21.91
N TYR A 173 -3.35 -1.12 -22.23
CA TYR A 173 -3.05 -0.13 -21.22
C TYR A 173 -4.35 0.38 -20.63
N ASN A 174 -4.48 0.32 -19.31
CA ASN A 174 -5.64 0.79 -18.55
C ASN A 174 -5.26 2.14 -17.94
N ASP A 175 -6.03 3.18 -18.24
CA ASP A 175 -5.83 4.52 -17.70
C ASP A 175 -6.92 4.81 -16.65
N LEU A 176 -6.51 5.19 -15.44
CA LEU A 176 -7.38 5.37 -14.28
C LEU A 176 -7.15 6.73 -13.61
N LYS A 177 -8.20 7.28 -13.00
CA LYS A 177 -8.13 8.43 -12.11
C LYS A 177 -8.47 7.98 -10.69
N LEU A 178 -7.59 8.28 -9.75
CA LEU A 178 -7.82 8.13 -8.32
C LEU A 178 -8.13 9.49 -7.72
N ALA A 179 -9.21 9.60 -6.96
CA ALA A 179 -9.56 10.81 -6.23
C ALA A 179 -9.22 10.65 -4.75
N PHE A 180 -8.59 11.68 -4.19
CA PHE A 180 -8.26 11.76 -2.76
C PHE A 180 -8.82 13.05 -2.15
N VAL A 181 -9.35 12.97 -0.94
CA VAL A 181 -9.83 14.12 -0.17
C VAL A 181 -8.70 14.71 0.67
N GLY A 182 -8.65 16.03 0.72
CA GLY A 182 -7.71 16.78 1.55
C GLY A 182 -6.35 17.00 0.89
N THR A 183 -5.38 17.45 1.69
CA THR A 183 -4.04 17.84 1.24
C THR A 183 -2.99 16.73 1.40
N SER A 184 -3.29 15.68 2.16
CA SER A 184 -2.39 14.53 2.40
C SER A 184 -2.55 13.47 1.31
N VAL A 185 -2.25 13.84 0.07
CA VAL A 185 -2.33 12.93 -1.09
C VAL A 185 -1.19 11.92 -1.02
N PRO A 186 -1.46 10.61 -1.12
CA PRO A 186 -0.41 9.60 -1.12
C PRO A 186 0.60 9.83 -2.24
N ASN A 187 1.88 9.52 -1.99
CA ASN A 187 2.91 9.68 -3.01
C ASN A 187 2.81 8.61 -4.11
N ASN A 188 3.43 8.88 -5.25
CA ASN A 188 3.36 8.01 -6.43
C ASN A 188 3.80 6.56 -6.14
N THR A 189 4.82 6.37 -5.30
CA THR A 189 5.30 5.03 -4.91
C THR A 189 4.27 4.27 -4.09
N GLN A 190 3.61 4.94 -3.12
CA GLN A 190 2.55 4.34 -2.32
C GLN A 190 1.36 3.91 -3.22
N ILE A 191 0.97 4.77 -4.16
CA ILE A 191 -0.11 4.47 -5.11
C ILE A 191 0.25 3.27 -6.00
N ALA A 192 1.46 3.25 -6.55
CA ALA A 192 1.92 2.14 -7.39
C ALA A 192 2.01 0.81 -6.61
N HIS A 193 2.40 0.86 -5.33
CA HIS A 193 2.52 -0.32 -4.49
C HIS A 193 1.17 -1.03 -4.27
N VAL A 194 0.05 -0.28 -4.21
CA VAL A 194 -1.29 -0.88 -4.15
C VAL A 194 -1.56 -1.76 -5.36
N LEU A 195 -1.20 -1.30 -6.57
CA LEU A 195 -1.35 -2.10 -7.79
C LEU A 195 -0.42 -3.31 -7.83
N MET A 196 0.83 -3.15 -7.40
CA MET A 196 1.79 -4.26 -7.34
C MET A 196 1.30 -5.37 -6.40
N ASN A 197 0.74 -5.01 -5.25
CA ASN A 197 0.18 -5.97 -4.30
C ASN A 197 -1.14 -6.58 -4.76
N ALA A 198 -1.90 -5.89 -5.61
CA ALA A 198 -3.11 -6.43 -6.20
C ALA A 198 -2.82 -7.39 -7.37
N ALA A 199 -1.70 -7.20 -8.09
CA ALA A 199 -1.34 -7.93 -9.30
C ALA A 199 -1.48 -9.46 -9.22
N PRO A 200 -1.05 -10.17 -8.16
CA PRO A 200 -1.21 -11.62 -8.10
C PRO A 200 -2.64 -12.10 -7.80
N TYR A 201 -3.56 -11.20 -7.41
CA TYR A 201 -4.91 -11.55 -6.96
C TYR A 201 -6.01 -11.08 -7.90
N VAL A 202 -5.68 -10.30 -8.93
CA VAL A 202 -6.68 -9.85 -9.90
C VAL A 202 -7.09 -10.98 -10.85
N THR A 203 -8.36 -10.98 -11.27
CA THR A 203 -8.92 -11.97 -12.18
C THR A 203 -9.62 -11.30 -13.37
N GLY A 204 -9.52 -11.89 -14.56
CA GLY A 204 -10.08 -11.29 -15.79
C GLY A 204 -9.35 -10.03 -16.29
N PHE A 205 -8.23 -9.68 -15.67
CA PHE A 205 -7.17 -8.82 -16.19
C PHE A 205 -5.88 -9.11 -15.42
N ASP A 206 -4.75 -8.67 -15.94
CA ASP A 206 -3.45 -8.74 -15.26
C ASP A 206 -2.82 -7.34 -15.13
N ILE A 207 -1.86 -7.22 -14.22
CA ILE A 207 -1.10 -5.99 -13.97
C ILE A 207 0.39 -6.29 -14.20
N GLU A 208 0.96 -5.76 -15.27
CA GLU A 208 2.41 -5.78 -15.47
C GLU A 208 3.07 -4.71 -14.57
N ALA A 209 3.69 -5.14 -13.47
CA ALA A 209 4.23 -4.23 -12.45
C ALA A 209 5.19 -3.16 -12.99
N ILE A 210 6.03 -3.51 -13.97
CA ILE A 210 7.01 -2.60 -14.60
C ILE A 210 6.37 -1.54 -15.51
N SER A 211 5.10 -1.72 -15.89
CA SER A 211 4.36 -0.79 -16.74
C SER A 211 3.61 0.29 -15.95
N ILE A 212 3.62 0.21 -14.61
CA ILE A 212 2.86 1.11 -13.76
C ILE A 212 3.46 2.51 -13.82
N LEU A 213 2.63 3.49 -14.18
CA LEU A 213 2.94 4.91 -14.12
C LEU A 213 1.95 5.61 -13.22
N VAL A 214 2.42 6.49 -12.33
CA VAL A 214 1.58 7.36 -11.51
C VAL A 214 1.95 8.81 -11.83
N ASN A 215 0.98 9.60 -12.29
CA ASN A 215 1.18 10.93 -12.87
C ASN A 215 2.29 10.96 -13.94
N GLY A 216 2.39 9.90 -14.74
CA GLY A 216 3.43 9.73 -15.76
C GLY A 216 4.82 9.32 -15.24
N ILE A 217 4.97 9.10 -13.92
CA ILE A 217 6.22 8.69 -13.29
C ILE A 217 6.23 7.17 -13.09
N PRO A 218 7.25 6.42 -13.56
CA PRO A 218 7.36 4.98 -13.36
C PRO A 218 7.41 4.57 -11.88
N SER A 219 6.73 3.47 -11.53
CA SER A 219 6.66 2.90 -10.18
C SER A 219 8.01 2.48 -9.60
N SER A 220 8.99 2.15 -10.44
CA SER A 220 10.28 1.61 -10.03
C SER A 220 11.23 2.64 -9.39
N GLY A 221 10.88 3.93 -9.36
CA GLY A 221 11.74 5.00 -8.84
C GLY A 221 13.02 5.26 -9.67
N VAL A 222 13.43 4.31 -10.51
CA VAL A 222 14.51 4.46 -11.49
C VAL A 222 13.92 4.99 -12.79
N THR A 223 13.96 6.31 -12.95
CA THR A 223 14.06 6.89 -14.28
C THR A 223 15.42 6.45 -14.83
N TYR A 224 15.46 5.46 -15.73
CA TYR A 224 16.69 5.18 -16.48
C TYR A 224 16.91 6.31 -17.50
N LYS A 225 17.45 7.43 -17.02
CA LYS A 225 18.23 8.38 -17.81
C LYS A 225 19.71 8.15 -17.53
N ILE A 226 20.15 6.88 -17.51
CA ILE A 226 21.56 6.55 -17.42
C ILE A 226 21.96 6.05 -18.81
N SER A 227 22.49 6.97 -19.61
CA SER A 227 23.13 6.63 -20.88
C SER A 227 24.24 5.62 -20.59
N VAL A 228 24.10 4.40 -21.09
CA VAL A 228 25.08 3.31 -20.99
C VAL A 228 26.48 3.74 -21.45
N MET A 229 26.60 4.85 -22.19
CA MET A 229 27.89 5.42 -22.62
C MET A 229 28.80 5.87 -21.46
N THR A 230 28.29 6.40 -20.33
CA THR A 230 29.19 6.88 -19.26
C THR A 230 29.86 5.75 -18.47
N ALA A 231 29.19 4.60 -18.33
CA ALA A 231 29.78 3.43 -17.67
C ALA A 231 30.95 2.85 -18.51
N PHE A 232 30.85 2.87 -19.85
CA PHE A 232 31.95 2.47 -20.72
C PHE A 232 33.16 3.41 -20.57
N PHE A 233 32.97 4.72 -20.44
CA PHE A 233 34.08 5.66 -20.24
C PHE A 233 34.80 5.47 -18.92
N LEU A 234 34.10 5.16 -17.82
CA LEU A 234 34.73 4.95 -16.50
C LEU A 234 35.49 3.62 -16.41
N VAL A 235 35.04 2.58 -17.13
CA VAL A 235 35.77 1.30 -17.25
C VAL A 235 37.00 1.47 -18.14
N LEU A 236 36.89 2.19 -19.26
CA LEU A 236 38.04 2.54 -20.11
C LEU A 236 39.05 3.44 -19.40
N LEU A 237 38.60 4.45 -18.63
CA LEU A 237 39.50 5.30 -17.83
C LEU A 237 40.21 4.51 -16.74
N SER A 238 39.50 3.63 -16.03
CA SER A 238 40.11 2.75 -15.02
C SER A 238 41.17 1.83 -15.65
N TRP A 239 40.93 1.34 -16.87
CA TRP A 239 41.88 0.49 -17.58
C TRP A 239 43.07 1.29 -18.14
N LEU A 240 42.84 2.52 -18.63
CA LEU A 240 43.90 3.41 -19.14
C LEU A 240 44.81 3.92 -18.01
N LEU A 241 44.24 4.23 -16.84
CA LEU A 241 44.96 4.69 -15.66
C LEU A 241 45.74 3.57 -14.96
N SER A 242 45.24 2.32 -15.03
CA SER A 242 45.93 1.16 -14.46
C SER A 242 47.18 0.72 -15.25
N ASN A 243 47.36 1.19 -16.49
CA ASN A 243 48.53 0.90 -17.33
C ASN A 243 49.60 2.00 -17.29
N GLN A 244 49.48 2.98 -16.38
CA GLN A 244 50.41 4.10 -16.23
C GLN A 244 51.09 4.14 -14.84
N GLN A 245 51.13 3.01 -14.12
CA GLN A 245 51.94 2.81 -12.92
C GLN A 245 52.78 1.55 -13.00
#